data_AF-A0A8S9YWL9-F1
#
_entry.id   AF-A0A8S9YWL9-F1
#
_cell.length_a   1.000
_cell.length_b   1.000
_cell.length_c   1.000
_cell.angle_alpha   90.00
_cell.angle_beta   90.00
_cell.angle_gamma   90.00
#
_symmetry.space_group_name_H-M   'P 1'
#
loop_
_entity.id
_entity.type
_entity.pdbx_description
1 polymer ?
#
loop_
_entity_poly.entity_id
_entity_poly.type
_entity_poly.pdbx_seq_one_letter_code
_entity_poly.pdbx_strand_id
1 'polypeptide(L)'
;MLNVMYKVYKNGTGVISTATIVVYTYFISCLFAWQYLDPSKGYSGYEVDIYVPIFGLLRFFFYVGWLKVAESLINPFGEDVDDFEIEYLIERNLSVSYLIVDEMHHDHPELVRDAFWGTTDVLLPDWTKTTVGGMDESTPHMHTSEDGDRFIGSLANLDLAGSRKMSGTFWRSSNWSKPFTSVTSLR
;
A
#
# COMPACT_ATOMS: atom_id res chain seq x y z
N MET A 1 1.28 1.98 32.22
CA MET A 1 2.06 1.41 31.09
C MET A 1 2.05 -0.12 31.12
N LEU A 2 2.56 -0.77 32.18
CA LEU A 2 2.60 -2.23 32.33
C LEU A 2 1.25 -2.96 32.11
N ASN A 3 0.15 -2.47 32.69
CA ASN A 3 -1.18 -3.09 32.50
C ASN A 3 -1.73 -2.96 31.08
N VAL A 4 -1.36 -1.90 30.35
CA VAL A 4 -1.77 -1.70 28.95
C VAL A 4 -0.95 -2.62 28.05
N MET A 5 0.35 -2.70 28.29
CA MET A 5 1.27 -3.56 27.55
C MET A 5 0.93 -5.05 27.75
N TYR A 6 0.63 -5.45 28.99
CA TYR A 6 0.16 -6.80 29.31
C TYR A 6 -1.17 -7.12 28.62
N LYS A 7 -2.09 -6.15 28.54
CA LYS A 7 -3.38 -6.33 27.86
C LYS A 7 -3.23 -6.46 26.34
N VAL A 8 -2.33 -5.68 25.73
CA VAL A 8 -2.01 -5.78 24.30
C VAL A 8 -1.35 -7.13 23.99
N TYR A 9 -0.35 -7.51 24.78
CA TYR A 9 0.36 -8.79 24.62
C TYR A 9 -0.60 -9.98 24.76
N LYS A 10 -1.38 -10.03 25.84
CA LYS A 10 -2.33 -11.13 26.10
C LYS A 10 -3.40 -11.29 25.00
N ASN A 11 -3.84 -10.18 24.40
CA ASN A 11 -4.82 -10.21 23.32
C ASN A 11 -4.19 -10.63 21.98
N GLY A 12 -2.97 -10.17 21.68
CA GLY A 12 -2.24 -10.51 20.45
C GLY A 12 -1.80 -11.99 20.41
N THR A 13 -1.24 -12.50 21.51
CA THR A 13 -0.81 -13.90 21.57
C THR A 13 -2.00 -14.88 21.50
N GLY A 14 -3.16 -14.50 22.02
CA GLY A 14 -4.38 -15.32 21.98
C GLY A 14 -4.93 -15.56 20.57
N VAL A 15 -4.96 -14.51 19.74
CA VAL A 15 -5.43 -14.63 18.35
C VAL A 15 -4.50 -15.49 17.50
N ILE A 16 -3.18 -15.34 17.70
CA ILE A 16 -2.18 -16.16 16.98
C ILE A 16 -2.28 -17.61 17.42
N SER A 17 -2.39 -17.88 18.72
CA SER A 17 -2.53 -19.26 19.23
C SER A 17 -3.73 -19.98 18.60
N THR A 18 -4.85 -19.28 18.42
CA THR A 18 -6.05 -19.84 17.78
C THR A 18 -5.82 -20.08 16.29
N ALA A 19 -5.23 -19.11 15.58
CA ALA A 19 -4.88 -19.27 14.16
C ALA A 19 -3.94 -20.45 13.94
N THR A 20 -2.93 -20.60 14.79
CA THR A 20 -1.95 -21.70 14.77
C THR A 20 -2.63 -23.05 14.95
N ILE A 21 -3.55 -23.19 15.91
CA ILE A 21 -4.31 -24.43 16.12
C ILE A 21 -5.18 -24.76 14.91
N VAL A 22 -5.87 -23.77 14.33
CA VAL A 22 -6.73 -23.98 13.15
C VAL A 22 -5.92 -24.43 11.93
N VAL A 23 -4.79 -23.78 11.66
CA VAL A 23 -3.93 -24.12 10.51
C VAL A 23 -3.32 -25.52 10.70
N TYR A 24 -2.81 -25.84 11.88
CA TYR A 24 -2.23 -27.17 12.12
C TYR A 24 -3.26 -28.29 12.08
N THR A 25 -4.44 -28.09 12.67
CA THR A 25 -5.51 -29.11 12.62
C THR A 25 -6.02 -29.34 11.19
N TYR A 26 -6.16 -28.27 10.39
CA TYR A 26 -6.48 -28.38 8.96
C TYR A 26 -5.47 -29.25 8.21
N PHE A 27 -4.16 -29.04 8.44
CA PHE A 27 -3.12 -29.81 7.77
C PHE A 27 -3.01 -31.26 8.26
N ILE A 28 -3.27 -31.53 9.54
CA ILE A 28 -3.36 -32.89 10.05
C ILE A 28 -4.49 -33.64 9.33
N SER A 29 -5.67 -33.02 9.16
CA SER A 29 -6.75 -33.63 8.38
C SER A 29 -6.37 -33.81 6.90
N CYS A 30 -5.67 -32.85 6.31
CA CYS A 30 -5.22 -32.94 4.92
C CYS A 30 -4.16 -34.02 4.69
N LEU A 31 -3.31 -34.33 5.67
CA LEU A 31 -2.32 -35.42 5.56
C LEU A 31 -2.98 -36.78 5.31
N PHE A 32 -4.15 -37.02 5.90
CA PHE A 32 -4.93 -38.23 5.63
C PHE A 32 -5.73 -38.10 4.32
N ALA A 33 -6.28 -36.93 4.02
CA ALA A 33 -7.10 -36.71 2.84
C ALA A 33 -6.31 -36.70 1.52
N TRP A 34 -5.02 -36.37 1.55
CA TRP A 34 -4.14 -36.28 0.37
C TRP A 34 -3.37 -37.57 0.09
N GLN A 35 -3.66 -38.64 0.81
CA GLN A 35 -3.15 -39.96 0.43
C GLN A 35 -3.83 -40.37 -0.88
N TYR A 36 -3.03 -40.68 -1.90
CA TYR A 36 -3.54 -41.31 -3.12
C TYR A 36 -3.95 -42.74 -2.80
N LEU A 37 -5.20 -43.08 -3.13
CA LEU A 37 -5.73 -44.43 -2.97
C LEU A 37 -5.45 -45.24 -4.23
N ASP A 38 -5.32 -46.55 -4.06
CA ASP A 38 -5.11 -47.51 -5.15
C ASP A 38 -6.23 -47.37 -6.21
N PRO A 39 -5.90 -46.97 -7.46
CA PRO A 39 -6.88 -46.79 -8.52
C PRO A 39 -7.66 -48.07 -8.85
N SER A 40 -7.07 -49.25 -8.59
CA SER A 40 -7.71 -50.54 -8.88
C SER A 40 -8.97 -50.80 -8.05
N LYS A 41 -9.15 -50.09 -6.93
CA LYS A 41 -10.33 -50.21 -6.06
C LYS A 41 -11.53 -49.37 -6.54
N GLY A 42 -11.38 -48.56 -7.58
CA GLY A 42 -12.49 -47.86 -8.23
C GLY A 42 -13.20 -46.81 -7.37
N TYR A 43 -12.50 -46.17 -6.44
CA TYR A 43 -13.06 -45.06 -5.65
C TYR A 43 -13.32 -43.84 -6.54
N SER A 44 -14.51 -43.24 -6.46
CA SER A 44 -14.84 -42.07 -7.28
C SER A 44 -13.93 -40.88 -6.94
N GLY A 45 -13.27 -40.29 -7.95
CA GLY A 45 -12.37 -39.15 -7.77
C GLY A 45 -10.92 -39.50 -7.46
N TYR A 46 -10.56 -40.79 -7.37
CA TYR A 46 -9.20 -41.29 -7.17
C TYR A 46 -8.74 -42.14 -8.35
N GLU A 47 -8.84 -41.58 -9.56
CA GLU A 47 -8.47 -42.26 -10.81
C GLU A 47 -6.99 -42.10 -11.17
N VAL A 48 -6.33 -41.11 -10.57
CA VAL A 48 -4.94 -40.73 -10.89
C VAL A 48 -4.11 -40.78 -9.61
N ASP A 49 -3.07 -41.62 -9.61
CA ASP A 49 -2.07 -41.69 -8.55
C ASP A 49 -0.82 -40.91 -8.96
N ILE A 50 -0.65 -39.72 -8.37
CA ILE A 50 0.57 -38.93 -8.48
C ILE A 50 1.27 -39.07 -7.14
N TYR A 51 2.23 -39.99 -7.03
CA TYR A 51 2.94 -40.33 -5.78
C TYR A 51 3.28 -39.15 -4.84
N VAL A 52 3.50 -37.95 -5.40
CA VAL A 52 3.67 -36.70 -4.65
C VAL A 52 2.48 -35.74 -4.88
N PRO A 53 1.76 -35.30 -3.82
CA PRO A 53 0.65 -34.34 -3.95
C PRO A 53 1.14 -32.90 -4.12
N ILE A 54 1.60 -32.53 -5.33
CA ILE A 54 2.20 -31.22 -5.63
C ILE A 54 1.27 -30.04 -5.25
N PHE A 55 -0.02 -30.12 -5.60
CA PHE A 55 -0.98 -29.06 -5.25
C PHE A 55 -1.28 -28.99 -3.75
N GLY A 56 -1.19 -30.11 -3.03
CA GLY A 56 -1.29 -30.14 -1.57
C GLY A 56 -0.09 -29.45 -0.92
N LEU A 57 1.12 -29.73 -1.42
CA LEU A 57 2.35 -29.06 -0.98
C LEU A 57 2.32 -27.56 -1.26
N LEU A 58 1.82 -27.13 -2.42
CA LEU A 58 1.66 -25.71 -2.73
C LEU A 58 0.72 -25.01 -1.75
N ARG A 59 -0.44 -25.62 -1.43
CA ARG A 59 -1.37 -25.11 -0.41
C ARG A 59 -0.69 -25.07 0.96
N PHE A 60 0.10 -26.07 1.30
CA PHE A 60 0.89 -26.10 2.53
C PHE A 60 1.82 -24.89 2.65
N PHE A 61 2.63 -24.61 1.61
CA PHE A 61 3.51 -23.45 1.61
C PHE A 61 2.77 -22.13 1.72
N PHE A 62 1.62 -21.96 1.07
CA PHE A 62 0.84 -20.73 1.19
C PHE A 62 0.30 -20.50 2.61
N TYR A 63 -0.38 -21.47 3.21
CA TYR A 63 -1.01 -21.26 4.52
C TYR A 63 0.02 -21.23 5.66
N VAL A 64 1.03 -22.11 5.65
CA VAL A 64 2.09 -22.09 6.66
C VAL A 64 3.00 -20.87 6.45
N GLY A 65 3.27 -20.49 5.21
CA GLY A 65 4.02 -19.28 4.88
C GLY A 65 3.34 -18.02 5.42
N TRP A 66 2.03 -17.87 5.20
CA TRP A 66 1.27 -16.75 5.78
C TRP A 66 1.25 -16.78 7.31
N LEU A 67 1.14 -17.95 7.93
CA LEU A 67 1.24 -18.09 9.38
C LEU A 67 2.62 -17.65 9.89
N LYS A 68 3.69 -18.00 9.17
CA LYS A 68 5.07 -17.65 9.51
C LYS A 68 5.38 -16.16 9.36
N VAL A 69 4.83 -15.51 8.33
CA VAL A 69 4.93 -14.04 8.21
C VAL A 69 4.21 -13.34 9.36
N ALA A 70 3.05 -13.85 9.78
CA ALA A 70 2.37 -13.29 10.95
C ALA A 70 3.14 -13.53 12.26
N GLU A 71 3.85 -14.66 12.36
CA GLU A 71 4.71 -14.99 13.49
C GLU A 71 5.92 -14.05 13.57
N SER A 72 6.60 -13.73 12.46
CA SER A 72 7.73 -12.80 12.49
C SER A 72 7.31 -11.37 12.86
N LEU A 73 6.10 -10.96 12.48
CA LEU A 73 5.61 -9.60 12.75
C LEU A 73 5.02 -9.39 14.16
N ILE A 74 4.86 -10.44 14.98
CA ILE A 74 4.28 -10.29 16.33
C ILE A 74 5.19 -9.54 17.29
N ASN A 75 6.51 -9.71 17.11
CA ASN A 75 7.52 -9.09 17.95
C ASN A 75 8.67 -8.55 17.09
N PRO A 76 8.53 -7.36 16.50
CA PRO A 76 9.53 -6.78 15.59
C PRO A 76 10.80 -6.25 16.30
N PHE A 77 10.95 -6.54 17.59
CA PHE A 77 12.01 -6.07 18.48
C PHE A 77 12.83 -7.23 19.04
N GLY A 78 12.79 -8.40 18.39
CA GLY A 78 13.60 -9.55 18.74
C GLY A 78 15.03 -9.48 18.18
N GLU A 79 15.60 -10.65 17.93
CA GLU A 79 16.93 -10.84 17.33
C GLU A 79 16.82 -11.49 15.93
N ASP A 80 15.62 -11.58 15.36
CA ASP A 80 15.45 -12.17 14.03
C ASP A 80 16.07 -11.26 12.96
N VAL A 81 16.48 -11.83 11.83
CA VAL A 81 17.15 -11.10 10.74
C VAL A 81 16.31 -9.97 10.13
N ASP A 82 14.98 -10.04 10.28
CA ASP A 82 14.02 -9.05 9.77
C ASP A 82 13.53 -8.08 10.87
N ASP A 83 14.05 -8.18 12.10
CA ASP A 83 13.70 -7.29 13.21
C ASP A 83 14.40 -5.93 13.11
N PHE A 84 13.88 -4.95 13.86
CA PHE A 84 14.53 -3.65 13.93
C PHE A 84 15.88 -3.72 14.65
N GLU A 85 16.92 -3.14 14.05
CA GLU A 85 18.23 -2.95 14.67
C GLU A 85 18.19 -1.82 15.73
N ILE A 86 17.56 -2.09 16.87
CA ILE A 86 17.38 -1.09 17.94
C ILE A 86 18.73 -0.63 18.50
N GLU A 87 19.70 -1.54 18.62
CA GLU A 87 21.05 -1.23 19.09
C GLU A 87 21.70 -0.16 18.20
N TYR A 88 21.68 -0.35 16.88
CA TYR A 88 22.15 0.63 15.91
C TYR A 88 21.43 1.97 16.05
N LEU A 89 20.10 1.96 16.18
CA LEU A 89 19.31 3.19 16.32
C LEU A 89 19.67 3.95 17.60
N ILE A 90 19.90 3.26 18.71
CA ILE A 90 20.31 3.89 19.98
C ILE A 90 21.68 4.53 19.83
N GLU A 91 22.68 3.81 19.31
CA GLU A 91 24.03 4.31 19.12
C GLU A 91 24.05 5.54 18.18
N ARG A 92 23.36 5.44 17.05
CA ARG A 92 23.23 6.53 16.09
C ARG A 92 22.58 7.76 16.72
N ASN A 93 21.46 7.58 17.43
CA ASN A 93 20.75 8.70 18.05
C ASN A 93 21.60 9.40 19.10
N LEU A 94 22.26 8.62 19.95
CA LEU A 94 23.11 9.15 21.02
C LEU A 94 24.31 9.89 20.43
N SER A 95 25.01 9.29 19.47
CA SER A 95 26.14 9.91 18.76
C SER A 95 25.74 11.22 18.07
N VAL A 96 24.68 11.22 17.25
CA VAL A 96 24.22 12.41 16.52
C VAL A 96 23.74 13.49 17.49
N SER A 97 23.05 13.12 18.58
CA SER A 97 22.59 14.10 19.56
C SER A 97 23.75 14.82 20.26
N TYR A 98 24.82 14.10 20.60
CA TYR A 98 26.02 14.70 21.18
C TYR A 98 26.76 15.58 20.16
N LEU A 99 26.90 15.13 18.92
CA LEU A 99 27.51 15.92 17.85
C LEU A 99 26.80 17.28 17.66
N ILE A 100 25.47 17.27 17.65
CA ILE A 100 24.66 18.48 17.43
C ILE A 100 24.84 19.48 18.59
N VAL A 101 24.86 19.00 19.84
CA VAL A 101 24.88 19.88 21.01
C VAL A 101 26.29 20.33 21.42
N ASP A 102 27.33 19.61 21.01
CA ASP A 102 28.73 19.91 21.34
C ASP A 102 29.42 20.61 20.16
N GLU A 103 29.67 19.88 19.07
CA GLU A 103 30.46 20.39 17.95
C GLU A 103 29.69 21.40 17.09
N MET A 104 28.40 21.17 16.84
CA MET A 104 27.60 22.02 15.94
C MET A 104 26.84 23.14 16.68
N HIS A 105 27.07 23.33 17.98
CA HIS A 105 26.33 24.32 18.76
C HIS A 105 26.77 25.75 18.43
N HIS A 106 25.86 26.54 17.88
CA HIS A 106 26.11 27.88 17.30
C HIS A 106 27.08 27.91 16.12
N ASP A 107 27.52 26.75 15.63
CA ASP A 107 28.30 26.65 14.41
C ASP A 107 27.36 26.63 13.20
N HIS A 108 27.57 27.55 12.28
CA HIS A 108 26.78 27.68 11.06
C HIS A 108 27.66 28.17 9.92
N PRO A 109 27.43 27.68 8.69
CA PRO A 109 28.18 28.15 7.54
C PRO A 109 27.92 29.64 7.29
N GLU A 110 28.91 30.32 6.74
CA GLU A 110 28.76 31.74 6.36
C GLU A 110 27.60 31.94 5.39
N LEU A 111 26.86 33.04 5.57
CA LEU A 111 25.76 33.39 4.68
C LEU A 111 26.31 33.92 3.36
N VAL A 112 26.25 33.08 2.33
CA VAL A 112 26.62 33.43 0.96
C VAL A 112 25.37 33.43 0.09
N ARG A 113 25.31 34.34 -0.88
CA ARG A 113 24.25 34.34 -1.91
C ARG A 113 24.34 33.04 -2.69
N ASP A 114 23.22 32.36 -2.83
CA ASP A 114 23.15 31.10 -3.55
C ASP A 114 23.31 31.28 -5.06
N ALA A 115 23.50 30.18 -5.79
CA ALA A 115 23.75 30.19 -7.23
C ALA A 115 22.61 30.80 -8.06
N PHE A 116 21.39 30.88 -7.51
CA PHE A 116 20.21 31.42 -8.19
C PHE A 116 19.84 32.83 -7.72
N TRP A 117 20.67 33.47 -6.90
CA TRP A 117 20.38 34.80 -6.35
C TRP A 117 20.11 35.85 -7.45
N GLY A 118 18.93 36.47 -7.41
CA GLY A 118 18.52 37.50 -8.38
C GLY A 118 17.97 36.96 -9.71
N THR A 119 17.78 35.65 -9.83
CA THR A 119 17.16 35.01 -11.00
C THR A 119 15.69 34.65 -10.69
N THR A 120 14.80 34.84 -11.66
CA THR A 120 13.37 34.47 -11.52
C THR A 120 13.10 33.01 -11.85
N ASP A 121 13.93 32.41 -12.70
CA ASP A 121 13.76 31.06 -13.22
C ASP A 121 14.91 30.16 -12.76
N VAL A 122 14.58 29.13 -11.99
CA VAL A 122 15.54 28.13 -11.52
C VAL A 122 15.74 27.10 -12.63
N LEU A 123 16.86 27.21 -13.35
CA LEU A 123 17.28 26.17 -14.29
C LEU A 123 17.76 24.97 -13.49
N LEU A 124 17.02 23.86 -13.59
CA LEU A 124 17.37 22.63 -12.91
C LEU A 124 18.66 22.04 -13.51
N PRO A 125 19.49 21.35 -12.71
CA PRO A 125 20.72 20.73 -13.20
C PRO A 125 20.48 19.69 -14.31
N ASP A 126 21.46 19.52 -15.18
CA ASP A 126 21.41 18.65 -16.37
C ASP A 126 21.08 17.16 -16.14
N TRP A 127 21.14 16.64 -14.92
CA TRP A 127 20.71 15.26 -14.61
C TRP A 127 19.20 15.16 -14.36
N THR A 128 18.52 16.29 -14.16
CA THR A 128 17.06 16.35 -13.97
C THR A 128 16.30 16.37 -15.30
N LYS A 129 16.95 16.76 -16.40
CA LYS A 129 16.44 16.53 -17.75
C LYS A 129 16.58 15.03 -18.04
N THR A 130 15.49 14.28 -17.86
CA THR A 130 15.42 12.90 -18.32
C THR A 130 15.66 12.88 -19.84
N THR A 131 16.88 12.48 -20.22
CA THR A 131 17.33 11.97 -21.53
C THR A 131 16.35 12.13 -22.69
N VAL A 132 16.44 13.25 -23.40
CA VAL A 132 16.09 13.30 -24.83
C VAL A 132 17.37 13.02 -25.59
N GLY A 133 17.59 11.76 -25.98
CA GLY A 133 18.71 11.42 -26.87
C GLY A 133 19.10 9.95 -26.85
N GLY A 134 18.58 9.17 -27.80
CA GLY A 134 19.09 7.83 -28.13
C GLY A 134 18.00 6.91 -28.70
N MET A 135 18.13 6.59 -29.99
CA MET A 135 17.31 5.72 -30.84
C MET A 135 16.52 4.58 -30.13
N ASP A 136 15.21 4.52 -30.39
CA ASP A 136 14.54 3.40 -31.09
C ASP A 136 13.01 3.63 -31.14
N GLU A 137 12.49 3.63 -32.37
CA GLU A 137 11.14 4.05 -32.75
C GLU A 137 10.10 2.95 -32.49
N SER A 138 9.68 2.74 -31.23
CA SER A 138 8.46 1.95 -30.91
C SER A 138 8.00 2.06 -29.44
N THR A 139 7.81 3.27 -28.90
CA THR A 139 7.26 3.46 -27.53
C THR A 139 6.36 4.71 -27.51
N PRO A 140 5.21 4.71 -26.82
CA PRO A 140 4.16 5.73 -27.04
C PRO A 140 4.66 7.13 -26.68
N HIS A 141 4.38 8.07 -27.57
CA HIS A 141 4.78 9.47 -27.49
C HIS A 141 4.36 10.12 -26.17
N MET A 142 5.31 10.32 -25.27
CA MET A 142 5.17 11.29 -24.19
C MET A 142 5.61 12.65 -24.76
N HIS A 143 4.63 13.53 -25.00
CA HIS A 143 4.90 14.92 -25.36
C HIS A 143 5.58 15.62 -24.17
N THR A 144 6.90 15.79 -24.23
CA THR A 144 7.60 16.78 -23.44
C THR A 144 8.01 17.90 -24.38
N SER A 145 7.19 18.95 -24.44
CA SER A 145 7.59 20.24 -25.00
C SER A 145 8.83 20.73 -24.26
N GLU A 146 9.77 21.36 -24.97
CA GLU A 146 10.98 21.97 -24.36
C GLU A 146 10.63 22.97 -23.26
N ASP A 147 9.41 23.52 -23.29
CA ASP A 147 8.68 24.11 -22.16
C ASP A 147 7.79 23.04 -21.49
N GLY A 148 8.36 22.27 -20.57
CA GLY A 148 7.61 21.32 -19.76
C GLY A 148 6.75 22.07 -18.75
N ASP A 149 5.53 22.46 -19.16
CA ASP A 149 4.57 23.13 -18.28
C ASP A 149 4.44 22.38 -16.96
N ARG A 150 4.63 23.09 -15.84
CA ARG A 150 4.45 22.53 -14.48
C ARG A 150 3.09 21.85 -14.41
N PHE A 151 3.00 20.67 -13.79
CA PHE A 151 1.71 20.03 -13.57
C PHE A 151 0.85 20.89 -12.62
N ILE A 152 -0.04 21.71 -13.20
CA ILE A 152 -0.99 22.58 -12.46
C ILE A 152 -2.25 21.79 -12.04
N GLY A 153 -2.33 20.50 -12.38
CA GLY A 153 -3.46 19.63 -12.11
C GLY A 153 -4.24 19.26 -13.37
N SER A 154 -4.99 18.16 -13.28
CA SER A 154 -5.71 17.54 -14.43
C SER A 154 -6.80 18.44 -15.05
N LEU A 155 -7.25 19.48 -14.32
CA LEU A 155 -8.30 20.40 -14.75
C LEU A 155 -7.78 21.82 -15.04
N ALA A 156 -6.46 22.03 -15.11
CA ALA A 156 -5.88 23.36 -15.31
C ALA A 156 -6.34 24.06 -16.61
N ASN A 157 -6.83 23.28 -17.58
CA ASN A 157 -7.32 23.76 -18.87
C ASN A 157 -8.86 23.68 -19.03
N LEU A 158 -9.60 23.44 -17.94
CA LEU A 158 -11.06 23.29 -17.97
C LEU A 158 -11.73 24.66 -17.78
N ASP A 159 -12.04 25.32 -18.90
CA ASP A 159 -12.83 26.54 -18.91
C ASP A 159 -14.33 26.23 -18.77
N LEU A 160 -14.85 26.29 -17.54
CA LEU A 160 -16.27 26.08 -17.24
C LEU A 160 -17.12 27.35 -17.47
N ALA A 161 -16.51 28.47 -17.84
CA ALA A 161 -17.20 29.75 -18.06
C ALA A 161 -17.63 29.96 -19.52
N GLY A 162 -17.03 29.24 -20.49
CA GLY A 162 -17.18 29.51 -21.92
C GLY A 162 -18.38 28.89 -22.65
N SER A 163 -19.05 27.85 -22.14
CA SER A 163 -20.16 27.23 -22.90
C SER A 163 -21.18 26.49 -22.05
N ARG A 164 -22.17 27.22 -21.53
CA ARG A 164 -23.46 26.64 -21.09
C ARG A 164 -24.48 26.79 -22.22
N LYS A 165 -24.50 25.88 -23.19
CA LYS A 165 -25.76 25.60 -23.93
C LYS A 165 -26.62 24.70 -23.05
N MET A 166 -27.57 25.31 -22.35
CA MET A 166 -28.56 24.60 -21.53
C MET A 166 -29.40 23.71 -22.46
N SER A 167 -29.18 22.40 -22.43
CA SER A 167 -30.00 21.44 -23.18
C SER A 167 -31.36 21.29 -22.47
N GLY A 168 -32.41 21.84 -23.07
CA GLY A 168 -33.79 21.87 -22.54
C GLY A 168 -34.52 20.52 -22.55
N THR A 169 -33.81 19.41 -22.48
CA THR A 169 -34.37 18.07 -22.72
C THR A 169 -34.82 17.35 -21.44
N PHE A 170 -34.78 18.01 -20.28
CA PHE A 170 -35.16 17.40 -18.99
C PHE A 170 -36.68 17.37 -18.73
N TRP A 171 -37.50 18.13 -19.48
CA TRP A 171 -38.91 18.36 -19.15
C TRP A 171 -39.94 17.66 -20.07
N ARG A 172 -39.72 16.41 -20.46
CA ARG A 172 -40.74 15.68 -21.26
C ARG A 172 -40.90 14.20 -20.90
N SER A 173 -41.61 13.94 -19.80
CA SER A 173 -42.59 12.86 -19.58
C SER A 173 -42.71 12.60 -18.07
N SER A 174 -43.82 12.22 -17.47
CA SER A 174 -45.25 12.38 -17.74
C SER A 174 -45.95 11.91 -16.46
N ASN A 175 -46.95 12.68 -16.02
CA ASN A 175 -48.14 12.26 -15.28
C ASN A 175 -48.00 11.44 -13.97
N TRP A 176 -48.16 12.12 -12.84
CA TRP A 176 -48.91 11.56 -11.71
C TRP A 176 -49.85 12.63 -11.12
N SER A 177 -50.99 12.15 -10.62
CA SER A 177 -52.30 12.78 -10.40
C SER A 177 -52.39 14.04 -9.52
N LYS A 178 -53.50 14.77 -9.73
CA LYS A 178 -53.92 16.07 -9.15
C LYS A 178 -54.28 16.04 -7.63
N PRO A 179 -54.83 17.11 -7.01
CA PRO A 179 -54.23 17.80 -5.87
C PRO A 179 -55.00 17.59 -4.54
N PHE A 180 -54.40 17.92 -3.40
CA PHE A 180 -55.15 18.15 -2.15
C PHE A 180 -55.00 19.61 -1.74
N THR A 181 -56.13 20.30 -1.59
CA THR A 181 -56.23 21.71 -1.23
C THR A 181 -56.54 21.89 0.25
N SER A 182 -55.76 22.78 0.90
CA SER A 182 -56.08 23.66 2.06
C SER A 182 -56.48 22.98 3.38
N VAL A 183 -56.10 23.41 4.58
CA VAL A 183 -56.02 24.75 5.22
C VAL A 183 -55.08 24.62 6.42
N THR A 184 -54.30 25.63 6.82
CA THR A 184 -54.63 26.49 7.99
C THR A 184 -53.57 27.58 8.13
N SER A 185 -54.06 28.75 8.55
CA SER A 185 -53.45 30.07 8.61
C SER A 185 -52.27 30.24 9.56
N LEU A 186 -51.42 31.20 9.20
CA LEU A 186 -50.50 31.95 10.05
C LEU A 186 -51.15 32.47 11.34
N ARG A 187 -50.38 32.43 12.41
CA ARG A 187 -50.27 33.54 13.36
C ARG A 187 -48.82 33.74 13.72
#